data_AF-A0A0D6LUK2-F1
#
_entry.id   AF-A0A0D6LUK2-F1
#
_cell.length_a   1.000
_cell.length_b   1.000
_cell.length_c   1.000
_cell.angle_alpha   90.00
_cell.angle_beta   90.00
_cell.angle_gamma   90.00
#
_symmetry.space_group_name_H-M   'P 1'
#
loop_
_entity.id
_entity.type
_entity.pdbx_description
1 polymer ?
#
loop_
_entity_poly.entity_id
_entity_poly.type
_entity_poly.pdbx_seq_one_letter_code
_entity_poly.pdbx_strand_id
1 'polypeptide(L)'
;MGVVIPLVSVTAFWLLIGVGGPFLVPKGPNRGIIQTMIIMTAVCCQPLLDYGALAFIYLHQLNPLIGPQINVKTIRWISLKWGDSPTQVPLGQ
;
A
#
# COMPACT_ATOMS: atom_id res chain seq x y z
N MET A 1 -16.57 2.64 -1.63
CA MET A 1 -15.67 3.46 -2.48
C MET A 1 -14.19 3.40 -2.07
N GLY A 2 -13.84 3.18 -0.78
CA GLY A 2 -12.46 3.27 -0.30
C GLY A 2 -11.45 2.23 -0.82
N VAL A 3 -11.90 1.06 -1.30
CA VAL A 3 -11.02 -0.04 -1.76
C VAL A 3 -10.65 0.06 -3.25
N VAL A 4 -11.59 0.53 -4.07
CA VAL A 4 -11.43 0.58 -5.53
C VAL A 4 -10.45 1.68 -5.95
N ILE A 5 -10.50 2.83 -5.28
CA ILE A 5 -9.64 3.99 -5.56
C ILE A 5 -8.13 3.65 -5.40
N PRO A 6 -7.66 3.07 -4.27
CA PRO A 6 -6.27 2.70 -4.11
C PRO A 6 -5.87 1.55 -5.04
N LEU A 7 -6.75 0.55 -5.24
CA LEU A 7 -6.45 -0.57 -6.15
C LEU A 7 -6.23 -0.10 -7.59
N VAL A 8 -7.14 0.72 -8.12
CA VAL A 8 -7.07 1.18 -9.52
C VAL A 8 -5.90 2.16 -9.72
N SER A 9 -5.69 3.10 -8.79
CA SER A 9 -4.63 4.12 -8.94
C SER A 9 -3.22 3.50 -8.89
N VAL A 10 -2.97 2.59 -7.96
CA VAL A 10 -1.66 1.92 -7.83
C VAL A 10 -1.43 0.96 -9.01
N THR A 11 -2.48 0.28 -9.48
CA THR A 11 -2.39 -0.61 -10.66
C THR A 11 -2.07 0.16 -11.93
N ALA A 12 -2.75 1.29 -12.15
CA ALA A 12 -2.50 2.14 -13.32
C ALA A 12 -1.07 2.70 -13.32
N PHE A 13 -0.57 3.15 -12.17
CA PHE A 13 0.79 3.67 -12.03
C PHE A 13 1.85 2.64 -12.41
N TRP A 14 1.77 1.42 -11.87
CA TRP A 14 2.76 0.38 -12.15
C TRP A 14 2.64 -0.22 -13.55
N LEU A 15 1.42 -0.29 -14.10
CA LEU A 15 1.22 -0.67 -15.51
C LEU A 15 1.92 0.32 -16.45
N LEU A 16 1.79 1.63 -16.19
CA LEU A 16 2.48 2.66 -16.96
C LEU A 16 4.01 2.53 -16.86
N ILE A 17 4.54 2.18 -15.69
CA ILE A 17 5.99 1.99 -15.51
C ILE A 17 6.49 0.71 -16.18
N GLY A 18 5.76 -0.40 -16.02
CA GLY A 18 6.14 -1.69 -16.60
C GLY A 18 6.07 -1.72 -18.12
N VAL A 19 5.08 -1.03 -18.70
CA VAL A 19 4.93 -0.91 -20.16
C VAL A 19 5.73 0.26 -20.71
N GLY A 20 5.65 1.44 -20.10
CA GLY A 20 6.31 2.67 -20.60
C GLY A 20 7.80 2.77 -20.28
N GLY A 21 8.22 2.29 -19.10
CA GLY A 21 9.62 2.36 -18.65
C GLY A 21 10.63 1.71 -19.60
N PRO A 22 10.36 0.50 -20.15
CA PRO A 22 11.25 -0.14 -21.12
C PRO A 22 11.48 0.64 -22.42
N PHE A 23 10.52 1.49 -22.84
CA PHE A 23 10.65 2.33 -24.03
C PHE A 23 11.51 3.58 -23.81
N LEU A 24 11.58 4.07 -22.57
CA LEU A 24 12.36 5.25 -22.20
C LEU A 24 13.85 4.96 -21.96
N VAL A 25 14.27 3.68 -22.02
CA VAL A 25 15.68 3.30 -21.76
C VAL A 25 16.58 3.69 -22.95
N PRO A 26 17.61 4.53 -22.73
CA PRO A 26 18.56 4.94 -23.75
C PRO A 26 19.34 3.75 -24.32
N LYS A 27 19.78 3.88 -25.57
CA LYS A 27 20.57 2.84 -26.24
C LYS A 27 21.97 2.79 -25.64
N GLY A 28 22.30 1.68 -24.98
CA GLY A 28 23.63 1.44 -24.40
C GLY A 28 23.90 -0.06 -24.23
N PRO A 29 25.12 -0.45 -23.84
CA PRO A 29 25.53 -1.86 -23.71
C PRO A 29 24.66 -2.65 -22.74
N ASN A 30 24.19 -1.98 -21.68
CA ASN A 30 23.41 -2.59 -20.59
C ASN A 30 21.90 -2.40 -20.75
N ARG A 31 21.41 -2.03 -21.95
CA ARG A 31 20.00 -1.71 -22.17
C ARG A 31 19.06 -2.85 -21.77
N GLY A 32 19.41 -4.08 -22.14
CA GLY A 32 18.61 -5.27 -21.82
C GLY A 32 18.49 -5.49 -20.31
N ILE A 33 19.57 -5.29 -19.56
CA ILE A 33 19.59 -5.44 -18.10
C ILE A 33 18.70 -4.38 -17.43
N ILE A 34 18.76 -3.14 -17.89
CA ILE A 34 17.93 -2.07 -17.34
C ILE A 34 16.45 -2.33 -17.65
N GLN A 35 16.13 -2.80 -18.86
CA GLN A 35 14.76 -3.17 -19.24
C GLN A 35 14.24 -4.33 -18.40
N THR A 36 15.03 -5.39 -18.18
CA THR A 36 14.61 -6.53 -17.38
C THR A 36 14.48 -6.17 -15.90
N MET A 37 15.33 -5.29 -15.36
CA MET A 37 15.18 -4.79 -14.00
C MET A 37 13.91 -3.96 -13.81
N ILE A 38 13.57 -3.09 -14.77
CA ILE A 38 12.32 -2.31 -14.75
C ILE A 38 11.11 -3.24 -14.81
N ILE A 39 11.12 -4.23 -15.72
CA ILE A 39 10.01 -5.19 -15.89
C ILE A 39 9.89 -6.09 -14.66
N MET A 40 10.99 -6.63 -14.12
CA MET A 40 10.96 -7.49 -12.92
C MET A 40 10.51 -6.72 -11.69
N THR A 41 10.89 -5.45 -11.56
CA THR A 41 10.42 -4.60 -10.46
C THR A 41 8.94 -4.29 -10.62
N ALA A 42 8.49 -3.98 -11.85
CA ALA A 42 7.07 -3.81 -12.13
C ALA A 42 6.30 -5.11 -11.81
N VAL A 43 6.75 -6.29 -12.26
CA VAL A 43 6.05 -7.56 -11.97
C VAL A 43 6.03 -7.90 -10.47
N CYS A 44 7.14 -7.64 -9.76
CA CYS A 44 7.24 -7.80 -8.30
C CYS A 44 6.29 -6.87 -7.54
N CYS A 45 6.14 -5.63 -8.00
CA CYS A 45 5.34 -4.61 -7.33
C CYS A 45 3.86 -4.61 -7.77
N GLN A 46 3.55 -4.76 -9.08
CA GLN A 46 2.21 -4.94 -9.72
C GLN A 46 2.30 -4.90 -11.28
N PRO A 47 1.43 -5.51 -12.10
CA PRO A 47 0.73 -6.81 -12.09
C PRO A 47 1.05 -7.68 -13.35
N LEU A 48 0.96 -9.01 -13.25
CA LEU A 48 0.44 -9.89 -14.32
C LEU A 48 -0.06 -11.20 -13.66
N LEU A 49 -1.37 -11.44 -13.62
CA LEU A 49 -2.09 -12.47 -12.86
C LEU A 49 -2.10 -12.29 -11.31
N ASP A 50 -3.17 -11.71 -10.76
CA ASP A 50 -3.73 -11.91 -9.40
C ASP A 50 -2.91 -11.83 -8.08
N TYR A 51 -1.57 -11.77 -8.05
CA TYR A 51 -0.83 -12.02 -6.81
C TYR A 51 0.42 -11.14 -6.62
N GLY A 52 0.24 -9.81 -6.56
CA GLY A 52 1.30 -8.86 -6.21
C GLY A 52 1.37 -8.55 -4.70
N ALA A 53 2.57 -8.33 -4.16
CA ALA A 53 2.82 -8.13 -2.72
C ALA A 53 2.00 -6.97 -2.11
N LEU A 54 1.83 -5.84 -2.82
CA LEU A 54 1.06 -4.69 -2.32
C LEU A 54 -0.45 -4.97 -2.24
N ALA A 55 -1.00 -5.68 -3.23
CA ALA A 55 -2.41 -6.07 -3.22
C ALA A 55 -2.70 -7.07 -2.08
N PHE A 56 -1.83 -8.04 -1.83
CA PHE A 56 -1.98 -8.94 -0.67
C PHE A 56 -1.94 -8.20 0.68
N ILE A 57 -1.02 -7.25 0.84
CA ILE A 57 -0.91 -6.42 2.05
C ILE A 57 -2.15 -5.55 2.23
N TYR A 58 -2.85 -5.17 1.17
CA TYR A 58 -4.11 -4.45 1.33
C TYR A 58 -5.29 -5.40 1.59
N LEU A 59 -5.38 -6.50 0.85
CA LEU A 59 -6.48 -7.47 0.91
C LEU A 59 -6.57 -8.19 2.26
N HIS A 60 -5.45 -8.50 2.92
CA HIS A 60 -5.47 -9.16 4.23
C HIS A 60 -6.12 -8.31 5.34
N GLN A 61 -6.26 -7.00 5.11
CA GLN A 61 -6.87 -6.07 6.08
C GLN A 61 -8.34 -5.75 5.78
N LEU A 62 -8.89 -6.23 4.65
CA LEU A 62 -10.27 -5.91 4.27
C LEU A 62 -11.33 -6.66 5.08
N ASN A 63 -11.00 -7.84 5.62
CA ASN A 63 -11.88 -8.59 6.51
C ASN A 63 -11.06 -9.17 7.69
N PRO A 64 -10.61 -8.32 8.63
CA PRO A 64 -9.76 -8.75 9.72
C PRO A 64 -10.60 -9.50 10.77
N LEU A 65 -10.18 -10.71 11.13
CA LEU A 65 -10.83 -11.50 12.18
C LEU A 65 -10.40 -11.09 13.60
N ILE A 66 -9.28 -10.37 13.72
CA ILE A 66 -8.69 -9.99 15.01
C ILE A 66 -8.42 -8.48 15.00
N GLY A 67 -8.92 -7.79 16.02
CA GLY A 67 -8.68 -6.37 16.25
C GLY A 67 -7.42 -6.11 17.11
N PRO A 68 -6.89 -4.87 17.08
CA PRO A 68 -5.72 -4.49 17.87
C PRO A 68 -6.02 -4.57 19.37
N GLN A 69 -5.15 -5.26 20.12
CA GLN A 69 -5.22 -5.35 21.58
C GLN A 69 -4.37 -4.24 22.20
N ILE A 70 -5.01 -3.20 22.72
CA ILE A 70 -4.34 -2.01 23.27
C ILE A 70 -4.83 -1.68 24.68
N ASN A 71 -3.94 -1.16 25.52
CA ASN A 71 -4.27 -0.80 26.90
C ASN A 71 -5.29 0.36 26.93
N VAL A 72 -6.16 0.35 27.94
CA VAL A 72 -7.22 1.36 28.15
C VAL A 72 -6.67 2.79 28.15
N LYS A 73 -5.49 3.02 28.71
CA LYS A 73 -4.85 4.35 28.69
C LYS A 73 -4.58 4.81 27.25
N THR A 74 -4.08 3.93 26.40
CA THR A 74 -3.81 4.21 24.98
C THR A 74 -5.10 4.42 24.19
N ILE A 75 -6.16 3.65 24.46
CA ILE A 75 -7.48 3.84 23.83
C ILE A 75 -8.03 5.24 24.13
N ARG A 76 -7.96 5.68 25.40
CA ARG A 76 -8.40 7.02 25.82
C ARG A 76 -7.61 8.12 25.09
N TRP A 77 -6.29 7.94 24.95
CA TRP A 77 -5.46 8.87 24.20
C TRP A 77 -5.82 8.96 22.72
N ILE A 78 -6.06 7.82 22.06
CA ILE A 78 -6.47 7.76 20.65
C ILE A 78 -7.83 8.44 20.48
N SER A 79 -8.79 8.15 21.36
CA SER A 79 -10.12 8.78 21.35
C SER A 79 -10.05 10.30 21.48
N LEU A 80 -9.12 10.84 22.28
CA LEU A 80 -8.97 12.27 22.48
C LEU A 80 -8.28 12.99 21.31
N LYS A 81 -7.48 12.28 20.51
CA LYS A 81 -6.71 12.87 19.40
C LYS A 81 -7.35 12.64 18.03
N TRP A 82 -8.00 11.49 17.84
CA TRP A 82 -8.53 11.03 16.56
C TRP A 82 -10.03 10.69 16.63
N GLY A 83 -10.67 10.84 17.80
CA GLY A 83 -12.12 10.60 17.99
C GLY A 83 -12.86 11.82 18.52
N ASP A 84 -14.19 11.70 18.59
CA ASP A 84 -15.12 12.77 19.01
C ASP A 84 -15.46 12.73 20.50
N SER A 85 -14.58 12.22 21.37
CA SER A 85 -14.92 12.08 22.79
C SER A 85 -15.07 13.46 23.46
N PRO A 86 -16.26 13.82 23.99
CA PRO A 86 -16.53 15.13 24.59
C PRO A 86 -15.89 15.30 25.98
N THR A 87 -15.33 14.24 26.55
CA THR A 87 -14.77 14.21 27.90
C THR A 87 -13.25 14.09 27.88
N GLN A 88 -12.57 15.13 28.37
CA GLN A 88 -11.14 15.07 28.69
C GLN A 88 -10.97 14.34 30.03
N VAL A 89 -10.84 13.01 29.96
CA VAL A 89 -10.60 12.20 31.16
C VAL A 89 -9.17 12.47 31.67
N PRO A 90 -8.96 12.83 32.95
CA PRO A 90 -7.62 13.08 33.50
C PRO A 90 -6.72 11.84 33.37
N LEU A 91 -5.50 12.04 32.90
CA LEU A 91 -4.58 10.97 32.46
C LEU A 91 -3.76 10.32 33.59
N GLY A 92 -4.26 10.37 34.83
CA GLY A 92 -3.49 10.11 36.04
C GLY A 92 -4.23 9.43 37.19
N GLN A 93 -5.30 8.67 36.92
CA GLN A 93 -5.94 7.74 37.87
C GLN A 93 -6.18 6.41 37.15
#